data_AF-A0A392Q4X6-F1
#
_entry.id   AF-A0A392Q4X6-F1
#
_cell.length_a   1.000
_cell.length_b   1.000
_cell.length_c   1.000
_cell.angle_alpha   90.00
_cell.angle_beta   90.00
_cell.angle_gamma   90.00
#
_symmetry.space_group_name_H-M   'P 1'
#
loop_
_entity.id
_entity.type
_entity.pdbx_description
1 polymer ?
#
loop_
_entity_poly.entity_id
_entity_poly.type
_entity_poly.pdbx_seq_one_letter_code
_entity_poly.pdbx_strand_id
1 'polypeptide(L)'
;MVSKIQAEVAHEGETGKVSRANFHDRLGRTVLIMRPGMQNTASEENNIKHLVYLLENAVLNLSEGQEQMSWLIDFSGFSFSTKLSIKTARDIIHILQNHYPERLGIAFLYNPPRIFQAFFKVCSPSL
;
A
#
# COMPACT_ATOMS: atom_id res chain seq x y z
N MET A 1 8.48 1.57 -19.86
CA MET A 1 7.36 2.19 -19.10
C MET A 1 7.69 2.23 -17.61
N VAL A 2 8.05 1.09 -16.99
CA VAL A 2 8.46 0.98 -15.56
C VAL A 2 9.61 1.93 -15.16
N SER A 3 10.63 2.10 -16.01
CA SER A 3 11.80 2.95 -15.71
C SER A 3 11.50 4.47 -15.72
N LYS A 4 10.51 4.92 -16.51
CA LYS A 4 10.11 6.34 -16.52
C LYS A 4 9.31 6.70 -15.27
N ILE A 5 8.40 5.81 -14.85
CA ILE A 5 7.60 5.99 -13.63
C ILE A 5 8.51 5.99 -12.40
N GLN A 6 9.53 5.14 -12.37
CA GLN A 6 10.49 5.09 -11.26
C GLN A 6 11.15 6.44 -10.96
N ALA A 7 11.55 7.21 -11.98
CA ALA A 7 12.15 8.52 -11.79
C ALA A 7 11.14 9.55 -11.23
N GLU A 8 9.89 9.49 -11.69
CA GLU A 8 8.81 10.40 -11.25
C GLU A 8 8.37 10.13 -9.81
N VAL A 9 8.43 8.87 -9.35
CA VAL A 9 8.00 8.48 -8.00
C VAL A 9 9.16 8.22 -7.03
N ALA A 10 10.41 8.34 -7.48
CA ALA A 10 11.59 8.07 -6.65
C ALA A 10 11.57 8.85 -5.34
N HIS A 11 11.20 10.14 -5.42
CA HIS A 11 11.10 11.01 -4.25
C HIS A 11 10.06 10.51 -3.22
N GLU A 12 8.95 9.93 -3.69
CA GLU A 12 7.95 9.33 -2.81
C GLU A 12 8.50 8.09 -2.09
N GLY A 13 9.42 7.36 -2.72
CA GLY A 13 10.03 6.14 -2.20
C GLY A 13 11.20 6.34 -1.23
N GLU A 14 11.75 7.55 -1.11
CA GLU A 14 13.00 7.83 -0.35
C GLU A 14 12.95 7.39 1.11
N THR A 15 11.79 7.45 1.75
CA THR A 15 11.65 7.05 3.15
C THR A 15 11.34 5.56 3.34
N GLY A 16 11.09 4.80 2.27
CA GLY A 16 10.65 3.42 2.41
C GLY A 16 9.25 3.28 3.03
N LYS A 17 8.42 4.32 2.91
CA LYS A 17 7.00 4.31 3.33
C LYS A 17 6.17 3.21 2.67
N VAL A 18 6.55 2.77 1.48
CA VAL A 18 6.06 1.54 0.88
C VAL A 18 7.24 0.85 0.20
N SER A 19 7.36 -0.46 0.39
CA SER A 19 8.46 -1.26 -0.15
C SER A 19 8.01 -2.70 -0.38
N ARG A 20 8.64 -3.39 -1.33
CA ARG A 20 8.52 -4.85 -1.46
C ARG A 20 9.54 -5.52 -0.56
N ALA A 21 9.11 -6.51 0.21
CA ALA A 21 10.02 -7.34 0.98
C ALA A 21 10.92 -8.18 0.06
N ASN A 22 12.07 -8.58 0.57
CA ASN A 22 12.97 -9.56 -0.05
C ASN A 22 12.65 -11.01 0.36
N PHE A 23 11.51 -11.22 1.03
CA PHE A 23 11.00 -12.52 1.45
C PHE A 23 9.54 -12.69 1.02
N HIS A 24 9.07 -13.93 1.07
CA HIS A 24 7.69 -14.30 0.78
C HIS A 24 6.98 -14.72 2.07
N ASP A 25 5.66 -14.68 2.05
CA ASP A 25 4.88 -15.28 3.13
C ASP A 25 4.85 -16.81 3.04
N ARG A 26 4.15 -17.46 3.99
CA ARG A 26 4.06 -18.92 4.08
C ARG A 26 3.40 -19.59 2.86
N LEU A 27 2.68 -18.83 2.03
CA LEU A 27 2.02 -19.31 0.81
C LEU A 27 2.79 -18.89 -0.46
N GLY A 28 4.01 -18.37 -0.31
CA GLY A 28 4.83 -17.91 -1.44
C GLY A 28 4.41 -16.57 -2.04
N ARG A 29 3.51 -15.81 -1.38
CA ARG A 29 3.06 -14.51 -1.88
C ARG A 29 4.12 -13.44 -1.66
N THR A 30 4.30 -12.57 -2.65
CA THR A 30 5.08 -11.34 -2.51
C THR A 30 4.52 -10.50 -1.37
N VAL A 31 5.40 -9.98 -0.51
CA VAL A 31 5.00 -9.14 0.64
C VAL A 31 5.26 -7.68 0.33
N LEU A 32 4.23 -6.83 0.42
CA LEU A 32 4.36 -5.38 0.46
C LEU A 32 4.35 -4.90 1.91
N ILE A 33 5.33 -4.07 2.27
CA ILE A 33 5.44 -3.43 3.57
C ILE A 33 5.08 -1.96 3.42
N MET A 34 4.09 -1.50 4.16
CA MET A 34 3.59 -0.14 4.20
C MET A 34 3.83 0.46 5.59
N ARG A 35 4.41 1.66 5.64
CA ARG A 35 4.76 2.40 6.86
C ARG A 35 4.21 3.82 6.76
N PRO A 36 2.91 4.03 7.00
CA PRO A 36 2.30 5.35 6.89
C PRO A 36 2.94 6.41 7.82
N GLY A 37 3.60 6.01 8.92
CA GLY A 37 4.38 6.92 9.76
C GLY A 37 5.62 7.52 9.10
N MET A 38 6.04 6.99 7.94
CA MET A 38 7.21 7.48 7.17
C MET A 38 6.80 8.39 6.01
N GLN A 39 5.58 8.92 6.01
CA GLN A 39 5.08 9.81 4.96
C GLN A 39 5.92 11.10 4.87
N ASN A 40 6.47 11.37 3.70
CA ASN A 40 7.38 12.50 3.44
C ASN A 40 6.78 13.62 2.58
N THR A 41 5.72 13.34 1.82
CA THR A 41 5.12 14.31 0.90
C THR A 41 3.64 14.52 1.18
N ALA A 42 3.09 15.62 0.65
CA ALA A 42 1.66 15.91 0.71
C ALA A 42 0.94 15.68 -0.64
N SER A 43 1.65 15.22 -1.69
CA SER A 43 1.09 15.07 -3.03
C SER A 43 0.26 13.79 -3.14
N GLU A 44 -1.06 13.90 -3.04
CA GLU A 44 -1.98 12.75 -3.14
C GLU A 44 -1.78 11.96 -4.44
N GLU A 45 -1.64 12.67 -5.57
CA GLU A 45 -1.45 12.08 -6.90
C GLU A 45 -0.15 11.26 -6.98
N ASN A 46 0.97 11.81 -6.51
CA ASN A 46 2.25 11.11 -6.55
C ASN A 46 2.26 9.90 -5.60
N ASN A 47 1.58 9.99 -4.46
CA ASN A 47 1.42 8.85 -3.55
C ASN A 47 0.64 7.72 -4.21
N ILE A 48 -0.42 8.04 -4.96
CA ILE A 48 -1.19 7.05 -5.73
C ILE A 48 -0.31 6.42 -6.84
N LYS A 49 0.40 7.25 -7.62
CA LYS A 49 1.33 6.76 -8.66
C LYS A 49 2.41 5.85 -8.09
N HIS A 50 2.98 6.20 -6.94
CA HIS A 50 3.99 5.41 -6.25
C HIS A 50 3.43 4.06 -5.77
N LEU A 51 2.21 4.05 -5.22
CA LEU A 51 1.51 2.82 -4.84
C LEU A 51 1.28 1.92 -6.06
N VAL A 52 0.73 2.47 -7.14
CA VAL A 52 0.49 1.72 -8.39
C VAL A 52 1.81 1.14 -8.93
N TYR A 53 2.89 1.93 -8.98
CA TYR A 53 4.21 1.44 -9.37
C TYR A 53 4.64 0.23 -8.53
N LEU A 54 4.46 0.27 -7.22
CA LEU A 54 4.83 -0.83 -6.33
C LEU A 54 3.93 -2.05 -6.48
N LEU A 55 2.63 -1.87 -6.73
CA LEU A 55 1.70 -2.96 -7.03
C LEU A 55 2.09 -3.67 -8.33
N GLU A 56 2.35 -2.93 -9.41
CA GLU A 56 2.82 -3.51 -10.67
C GLU A 56 4.13 -4.28 -10.49
N ASN A 57 5.08 -3.71 -9.74
CA ASN A 57 6.34 -4.41 -9.42
C ASN A 57 6.11 -5.64 -8.54
N ALA A 58 5.13 -5.65 -7.64
CA ALA A 58 4.79 -6.82 -6.85
C ALA A 58 4.20 -7.93 -7.71
N VAL A 59 3.29 -7.58 -8.62
CA VAL A 59 2.66 -8.51 -9.59
C VAL A 59 3.70 -9.14 -10.50
N LEU A 60 4.64 -8.36 -11.04
CA LEU A 60 5.73 -8.86 -11.88
C LEU A 60 6.68 -9.84 -11.17
N ASN A 61 6.66 -9.87 -9.83
CA ASN A 61 7.54 -10.70 -9.02
C ASN A 61 6.77 -11.77 -8.22
N LEU A 62 5.50 -12.01 -8.56
CA LEU A 62 4.78 -13.16 -8.02
C LEU A 62 5.43 -14.45 -8.52
N SER A 63 5.46 -15.47 -7.66
CA SER A 63 5.87 -16.81 -8.06
C SER A 63 4.89 -17.39 -9.09
N GLU A 64 5.34 -18.37 -9.87
CA GLU A 64 4.46 -19.07 -10.82
C GLU A 64 3.21 -19.61 -10.13
N GLY A 65 2.04 -19.40 -10.75
CA GLY A 65 0.75 -19.81 -10.21
C GLY A 65 0.25 -18.98 -9.02
N GLN A 66 0.97 -17.95 -8.58
CA GLN A 66 0.51 -17.04 -7.55
C GLN A 66 -0.09 -15.77 -8.16
N GLU A 67 -1.28 -15.42 -7.68
CA GLU A 67 -2.06 -14.28 -8.15
C GLU A 67 -2.23 -13.20 -7.07
N GLN A 68 -1.94 -13.55 -5.81
CA GLN A 68 -2.16 -12.70 -4.65
C GLN A 68 -0.85 -12.25 -4.01
N MET A 69 -0.92 -11.09 -3.36
CA MET A 69 0.13 -10.52 -2.52
C MET A 69 -0.35 -10.36 -1.08
N SER A 70 0.60 -10.26 -0.15
CA SER A 70 0.35 -10.06 1.28
C SER A 70 0.83 -8.69 1.70
N TRP A 71 0.06 -7.98 2.53
CA TRP A 71 0.42 -6.66 3.00
C TRP A 71 0.74 -6.68 4.49
N LEU A 72 1.83 -6.03 4.87
CA LEU A 72 2.16 -5.69 6.25
C LEU A 72 2.09 -4.18 6.40
N ILE A 73 1.16 -3.68 7.20
CA ILE A 73 0.96 -2.25 7.45
C ILE A 73 1.41 -1.94 8.87
N ASP A 74 2.54 -1.27 9.00
CA ASP A 74 3.13 -0.83 10.27
C ASP A 74 2.74 0.62 10.56
N PHE A 75 1.82 0.79 11.52
CA PHE A 75 1.34 2.10 11.94
C PHE A 75 2.24 2.78 12.98
N SER A 76 3.43 2.26 13.25
CA SER A 76 4.39 2.91 14.16
C SER A 76 4.75 4.31 13.64
N GLY A 77 4.66 5.31 14.52
CA GLY A 77 4.87 6.72 14.15
C GLY A 77 3.74 7.36 13.36
N PHE A 78 2.64 6.64 13.07
CA PHE A 78 1.47 7.22 12.43
C PHE A 78 0.80 8.26 13.36
N SER A 79 0.48 9.42 12.81
CA SER A 79 -0.27 10.47 13.50
C SER A 79 -1.41 10.99 12.62
N PHE A 80 -2.50 11.46 13.20
CA PHE A 80 -3.55 12.13 12.43
C PHE A 80 -3.10 13.43 11.77
N SER A 81 -2.00 14.02 12.24
CA SER A 81 -1.38 15.16 11.59
C SER A 81 -0.66 14.78 10.28
N THR A 82 -0.34 13.50 10.07
CA THR A 82 0.26 12.98 8.83
C THR A 82 -0.83 12.64 7.80
N LYS A 83 -1.45 13.71 7.29
CA LYS A 83 -2.19 13.93 6.03
C LYS A 83 -2.54 12.76 5.09
N LEU A 84 -3.07 11.63 5.54
CA LEU A 84 -3.84 10.76 4.63
C LEU A 84 -5.29 11.27 4.63
N SER A 85 -5.68 11.98 3.58
CA SER A 85 -7.05 12.47 3.48
C SER A 85 -8.02 11.29 3.28
N ILE A 86 -9.26 11.44 3.76
CA ILE A 86 -10.33 10.44 3.53
C ILE A 86 -10.53 10.23 2.02
N LYS A 87 -10.32 11.29 1.21
CA LYS A 87 -10.38 11.22 -0.24
C LYS A 87 -9.30 10.28 -0.79
N THR A 88 -8.03 10.48 -0.43
CA THR A 88 -6.95 9.59 -0.87
C THR A 88 -7.19 8.14 -0.47
N ALA A 89 -7.72 7.90 0.74
CA ALA A 89 -8.08 6.55 1.16
C ALA A 89 -9.17 5.92 0.27
N ARG A 90 -10.21 6.68 -0.11
CA ARG A 90 -11.24 6.21 -1.04
C ARG A 90 -10.67 5.97 -2.44
N ASP A 91 -9.79 6.84 -2.93
CA ASP A 91 -9.18 6.69 -4.25
C ASP A 91 -8.31 5.42 -4.31
N ILE A 92 -7.55 5.14 -3.25
CA ILE A 92 -6.79 3.88 -3.11
C ILE A 92 -7.73 2.67 -3.11
N ILE A 93 -8.79 2.69 -2.31
CA ILE A 93 -9.79 1.61 -2.27
C ILE A 93 -10.40 1.39 -3.66
N HIS A 94 -10.78 2.47 -4.34
CA HIS A 94 -11.36 2.42 -5.69
C HIS A 94 -10.38 1.79 -6.70
N ILE A 95 -9.10 2.16 -6.65
CA ILE A 95 -8.06 1.57 -7.51
C ILE A 95 -7.93 0.07 -7.25
N LEU A 96 -7.86 -0.33 -5.99
CA LEU A 96 -7.72 -1.75 -5.62
C LEU A 96 -8.91 -2.58 -6.12
N GLN A 97 -10.13 -2.07 -5.96
CA GLN A 97 -11.35 -2.78 -6.37
C GLN A 97 -11.48 -2.89 -7.89
N ASN A 98 -11.15 -1.84 -8.65
CA ASN A 98 -11.41 -1.80 -10.09
C ASN A 98 -10.24 -2.29 -10.95
N HIS A 99 -9.00 -2.17 -10.47
CA HIS A 99 -7.81 -2.50 -11.25
C HIS A 99 -7.01 -3.68 -10.69
N TYR A 100 -7.13 -3.96 -9.39
CA TYR A 100 -6.41 -5.06 -8.74
C TYR A 100 -7.36 -5.97 -7.95
N PRO A 101 -8.51 -6.39 -8.53
CA PRO A 101 -9.47 -7.22 -7.83
C PRO A 101 -8.80 -8.53 -7.39
N GLU A 102 -9.13 -8.98 -6.19
CA GLU A 102 -8.67 -10.24 -5.60
C GLU A 102 -7.14 -10.39 -5.43
N ARG A 103 -6.36 -9.33 -5.73
CA ARG A 103 -4.89 -9.35 -5.57
C ARG A 103 -4.45 -9.30 -4.12
N LEU A 104 -5.24 -8.73 -3.22
CA LEU A 104 -4.94 -8.73 -1.79
C LEU A 104 -5.37 -10.05 -1.16
N GLY A 105 -4.41 -10.92 -0.87
CA GLY A 105 -4.70 -12.21 -0.22
C GLY A 105 -4.81 -12.11 1.30
N ILE A 106 -4.03 -11.23 1.94
CA ILE A 106 -4.12 -10.94 3.38
C ILE A 106 -3.48 -9.58 3.70
N ALA A 107 -4.03 -8.89 4.69
CA ALA A 107 -3.42 -7.70 5.27
C ALA A 107 -3.18 -7.89 6.78
N PHE A 108 -1.95 -7.66 7.23
CA PHE A 108 -1.56 -7.65 8.63
C PHE A 108 -1.37 -6.21 9.08
N LEU A 109 -2.08 -5.81 10.13
CA LEU A 109 -2.01 -4.47 10.70
C LEU A 109 -1.20 -4.53 12.00
N TYR A 110 -0.05 -3.87 12.03
CA TYR A 110 0.83 -3.79 13.19
C TYR A 110 0.71 -2.43 13.87
N ASN A 111 0.52 -2.46 15.19
CA ASN A 111 0.34 -1.27 16.04
C ASN A 111 -0.72 -0.26 15.55
N PRO A 112 -1.91 -0.69 15.07
CA PRO A 112 -2.90 0.24 14.52
C PRO A 112 -3.39 1.23 15.59
N PRO A 113 -3.59 2.51 15.27
CA PRO A 113 -4.10 3.48 16.22
C PRO A 113 -5.52 3.07 16.65
N ARG A 114 -5.89 3.31 17.91
CA ARG A 114 -7.18 2.85 18.49
C ARG A 114 -8.42 3.25 17.67
N ILE A 115 -8.35 4.41 17.04
CA ILE A 115 -9.36 4.96 16.13
C ILE A 115 -9.51 4.22 14.79
N PHE A 116 -8.55 3.37 14.41
CA PHE A 116 -8.58 2.63 13.15
C PHE A 116 -9.81 1.73 13.09
N GLN A 117 -10.29 1.23 14.24
CA GLN A 117 -11.55 0.49 14.30
C GLN A 117 -12.76 1.30 13.81
N ALA A 118 -12.80 2.61 14.09
CA ALA A 118 -13.85 3.49 13.59
C ALA A 118 -13.70 3.76 12.09
N PHE A 119 -12.48 4.01 11.62
CA PHE A 119 -12.18 4.17 10.19
C PHE A 119 -12.53 2.92 9.39
N PHE A 120 -12.13 1.74 9.87
CA PHE A 120 -12.42 0.46 9.23
C PHE A 120 -13.92 0.21 9.12
N LYS A 121 -14.72 0.53 10.17
CA LYS A 121 -16.19 0.43 10.09
C LYS A 121 -16.81 1.31 9.00
N VAL A 122 -16.22 2.47 8.72
CA VAL A 122 -16.70 3.40 7.69
C VAL A 122 -16.30 2.95 6.28
N CYS A 123 -15.11 2.39 6.12
CA CYS A 123 -14.59 1.97 4.82
C CYS A 123 -14.94 0.52 4.44
N SER A 124 -15.24 -0.33 5.43
CA SER A 124 -15.58 -1.75 5.23
C SER A 124 -16.77 -2.03 4.31
N PRO A 125 -17.83 -1.19 4.20
CA PRO A 125 -18.90 -1.43 3.24
C PRO A 125 -18.44 -1.35 1.78
N SER A 126 -17.28 -0.75 1.54
CA SER A 126 -16.67 -0.54 0.23
C SER A 126 -15.31 -1.24 0.14
N LEU A 127 -15.05 -2.27 0.96
CA LEU A 127 -13.88 -3.13 0.87
C LEU A 127 -14.29 -4.57 0.60
#